data_AF-A0A359L7T8-F1
#
_entry.id   AF-A0A359L7T8-F1
#
_cell.length_a   1.000
_cell.length_b   1.000
_cell.length_c   1.000
_cell.angle_alpha   90.00
_cell.angle_beta   90.00
_cell.angle_gamma   90.00
#
_symmetry.space_group_name_H-M   'P 1'
#
loop_
_entity.id
_entity.type
_entity.pdbx_description
1 polymer ?
#
loop_
_entity_poly.entity_id
_entity_poly.type
_entity_poly.pdbx_seq_one_letter_code
_entity_poly.pdbx_strand_id
1 'polypeptide(L)'
;MSQNKPRVIKDFNKLEPELQEQIKLVYPYGFSDHLITFTNKDGLLVSALPFETDDKYYLLRMTEKEAIKIIEMDEDYDEEGNLKQGVKDEYEDKYADLDYLSDNISDEEDEPADDRYNPDDYEE
;
A
#
# COMPACT_ATOMS: atom_id res chain seq x y z
N MET A 1 25.11 -2.93 7.92
CA MET A 1 24.55 -2.97 9.29
C MET A 1 23.05 -2.98 9.13
N SER A 2 22.36 -4.03 9.56
CA SER A 2 20.92 -4.20 9.35
C SER A 2 20.17 -2.99 9.90
N GLN A 3 19.59 -2.17 9.01
CA GLN A 3 18.69 -1.09 9.39
C GLN A 3 17.38 -1.74 9.86
N ASN A 4 17.40 -2.26 11.08
CA ASN A 4 16.22 -2.88 11.65
C ASN A 4 15.31 -1.74 12.13
N LYS A 5 14.53 -1.18 11.19
CA LYS A 5 13.59 -0.09 11.44
C LYS A 5 12.76 -0.40 12.70
N PRO A 6 12.60 0.55 13.63
CA PRO A 6 11.81 0.33 14.83
C PRO A 6 10.37 -0.03 14.44
N ARG A 7 9.88 -1.15 14.97
CA ARG A 7 8.52 -1.64 14.71
C ARG A 7 7.53 -0.89 15.60
N VAL A 8 6.51 -0.30 14.99
CA VAL A 8 5.48 0.47 15.67
C VAL A 8 4.13 -0.18 15.43
N ILE A 9 3.52 -0.70 16.48
CA ILE A 9 2.16 -1.23 16.42
C ILE A 9 1.19 -0.10 16.76
N LYS A 10 0.29 0.23 15.84
CA LYS A 10 -0.76 1.26 16.02
C LYS A 10 -2.09 0.76 15.44
N ASP A 11 -3.18 1.46 15.74
CA ASP A 11 -4.47 1.23 15.10
C ASP A 11 -4.60 2.25 13.94
N PHE A 12 -5.18 1.87 12.80
CA PHE A 12 -5.30 2.74 11.61
C PHE A 12 -5.96 4.10 11.93
N ASN A 13 -7.07 4.08 12.67
CA ASN A 13 -7.82 5.28 13.08
C ASN A 13 -7.04 6.23 14.02
N LYS A 14 -5.89 5.82 14.55
CA LYS A 14 -5.03 6.65 15.43
C LYS A 14 -3.77 7.13 14.72
N LEU A 15 -3.64 6.86 13.43
CA LEU A 15 -2.58 7.41 12.61
C LEU A 15 -2.84 8.89 12.32
N GLU A 16 -1.79 9.57 11.93
CA GLU A 16 -1.91 10.91 11.37
C GLU A 16 -2.55 10.82 9.99
N PRO A 17 -3.33 11.82 9.57
CA PRO A 17 -4.02 11.80 8.28
C PRO A 17 -3.03 11.55 7.14
N GLU A 18 -1.86 12.17 7.19
CA GLU A 18 -0.81 11.98 6.18
C GLU A 18 -0.36 10.51 6.06
N LEU A 19 -0.22 9.79 7.18
CA LEU A 19 0.12 8.37 7.13
C LEU A 19 -1.03 7.54 6.59
N GLN A 20 -2.28 7.88 6.95
CA GLN A 20 -3.45 7.18 6.41
C GLN A 20 -3.51 7.33 4.89
N GLU A 21 -3.34 8.55 4.37
CA GLU A 21 -3.31 8.83 2.94
C GLU A 21 -2.21 8.02 2.22
N GLN A 22 -1.00 7.97 2.78
CA GLN A 22 0.09 7.14 2.23
C GLN A 22 -0.24 5.65 2.21
N ILE A 23 -0.86 5.13 3.27
CA ILE A 23 -1.28 3.71 3.33
C ILE A 23 -2.39 3.43 2.30
N LYS A 24 -3.34 4.36 2.13
CA LYS A 24 -4.37 4.25 1.10
C LYS A 24 -3.75 4.18 -0.29
N LEU A 25 -2.73 5.02 -0.53
CA LEU A 25 -2.01 5.05 -1.80
C LEU A 25 -1.23 3.76 -2.09
N VAL A 26 -0.62 3.14 -1.07
CA VAL A 26 0.08 1.85 -1.21
C VAL A 26 -0.87 0.68 -1.37
N TYR A 27 -2.06 0.75 -0.76
CA TYR A 27 -3.07 -0.30 -0.84
C TYR A 27 -4.36 0.23 -1.46
N PRO A 28 -4.34 0.61 -2.76
CA PRO A 28 -5.48 1.22 -3.41
C PRO A 28 -6.64 0.23 -3.56
N TYR A 29 -6.38 -1.08 -3.67
CA TYR A 29 -7.41 -2.12 -3.81
C TYR A 29 -7.84 -2.75 -2.48
N GLY A 30 -7.57 -2.07 -1.37
CA GLY A 30 -8.03 -2.48 -0.04
C GLY A 30 -6.98 -3.18 0.84
N PHE A 31 -7.29 -3.21 2.13
CA PHE A 31 -6.34 -3.59 3.19
C PHE A 31 -6.42 -5.06 3.60
N SER A 32 -7.56 -5.73 3.40
CA SER A 32 -7.84 -7.08 3.93
C SER A 32 -6.84 -8.12 3.45
N ASP A 33 -6.51 -8.09 2.16
CA ASP A 33 -5.66 -9.08 1.51
C ASP A 33 -4.17 -8.93 1.89
N HIS A 34 -3.80 -7.77 2.41
CA HIS A 34 -2.44 -7.43 2.81
C HIS A 34 -2.19 -7.62 4.31
N LEU A 35 -3.18 -8.10 5.07
CA LEU A 35 -3.02 -8.32 6.52
C LEU A 35 -2.10 -9.50 6.82
N ILE A 36 -1.09 -9.26 7.65
CA ILE A 36 -0.24 -10.33 8.19
C ILE A 36 -0.71 -10.73 9.57
N THR A 37 -0.56 -12.03 9.87
CA THR A 37 -0.96 -12.60 11.17
C THR A 37 0.26 -12.91 12.01
N PHE A 38 0.29 -12.46 13.26
CA PHE A 38 1.38 -12.74 14.19
C PHE A 38 0.90 -12.94 15.62
N THR A 39 1.74 -13.56 16.45
CA THR A 39 1.45 -13.72 17.89
C THR A 39 1.99 -12.50 18.64
N ASN A 40 1.11 -11.78 19.33
CA ASN A 40 1.51 -10.63 20.15
C ASN A 40 2.17 -11.10 21.46
N LYS A 41 2.74 -10.16 22.23
CA LYS A 41 3.35 -10.39 23.56
C LYS A 41 2.45 -11.12 24.56
N ASP A 42 1.14 -11.04 24.38
CA ASP A 42 0.12 -11.69 25.20
C ASP A 42 -0.19 -13.14 24.75
N GLY A 43 0.50 -13.66 23.74
CA GLY A 43 0.24 -15.00 23.18
C GLY A 43 -1.01 -15.09 22.28
N LEU A 44 -1.61 -13.94 21.96
CA LEU A 44 -2.79 -13.86 21.10
C LEU A 44 -2.39 -13.71 19.64
N LEU A 45 -3.05 -14.48 18.78
CA LEU A 45 -2.94 -14.38 17.33
C LEU A 45 -3.73 -13.16 16.87
N VAL A 46 -3.03 -12.17 16.33
CA VAL A 46 -3.58 -10.89 15.87
C VAL A 46 -3.16 -10.63 14.43
N SER A 47 -3.99 -9.91 13.70
CA SER A 47 -3.70 -9.46 12.34
C SER A 47 -3.32 -7.98 12.31
N ALA A 48 -2.42 -7.60 11.41
CA ALA A 48 -2.06 -6.22 11.17
C ALA A 48 -1.65 -5.97 9.73
N LEU A 49 -1.92 -4.76 9.24
CA LEU A 49 -1.42 -4.28 7.95
C LEU A 49 0.05 -3.82 8.12
N PRO A 50 1.01 -4.45 7.43
CA PRO A 50 2.39 -3.97 7.41
C PRO A 50 2.46 -2.69 6.58
N PHE A 51 3.25 -1.72 7.00
CA PHE A 51 3.53 -0.52 6.21
C PHE A 51 4.92 -0.01 6.57
N GLU A 52 5.82 0.04 5.60
CA GLU A 52 7.21 0.47 5.82
C GLU A 52 7.42 1.90 5.34
N THR A 53 7.98 2.74 6.21
CA THR A 53 8.50 4.07 5.85
C THR A 53 10.01 4.09 5.97
N ASP A 54 10.67 5.19 5.58
CA ASP A 54 12.12 5.33 5.74
C ASP A 54 12.58 5.18 7.21
N ASP A 55 11.79 5.73 8.14
CA ASP A 55 12.17 5.82 9.56
C ASP A 55 11.65 4.64 10.39
N LYS A 56 10.46 4.08 10.08
CA LYS A 56 9.76 3.11 10.96
C LYS A 56 9.02 2.05 10.16
N TYR A 57 8.82 0.89 10.80
CA TYR A 57 7.99 -0.18 10.27
C TYR A 57 6.67 -0.24 11.05
N TYR A 58 5.59 0.21 10.44
CA TYR A 58 4.27 0.22 11.04
C TYR A 58 3.56 -1.13 10.89
N LEU A 59 2.87 -1.53 11.95
CA LEU A 59 2.00 -2.70 11.99
C LEU A 59 0.64 -2.23 12.49
N LEU A 60 -0.29 -2.05 11.56
CA LEU A 60 -1.60 -1.50 11.86
C LEU A 60 -2.56 -2.61 12.25
N ARG A 61 -2.76 -2.77 13.55
CA ARG A 61 -3.60 -3.82 14.08
C ARG A 61 -5.05 -3.56 13.68
N MET A 62 -5.61 -4.50 12.92
CA MET A 62 -7.02 -4.51 12.52
C MET A 62 -7.43 -5.94 12.17
N THR A 63 -8.71 -6.24 12.33
CA THR A 63 -9.30 -7.45 11.77
C THR A 63 -9.63 -7.27 10.29
N GLU A 64 -9.78 -8.36 9.54
CA GLU A 64 -10.22 -8.32 8.13
C GLU A 64 -11.55 -7.55 7.97
N LYS A 65 -12.49 -7.74 8.90
CA LYS A 65 -13.75 -7.01 8.92
C LYS A 65 -13.57 -5.52 9.17
N GLU A 66 -12.60 -5.13 10.01
CA GLU A 66 -12.30 -3.72 10.24
C GLU A 66 -11.60 -3.11 9.02
N ALA A 67 -10.70 -3.83 8.36
CA ALA A 67 -10.08 -3.40 7.11
C ALA A 67 -11.15 -3.06 6.06
N ILE A 68 -12.06 -4.01 5.77
CA ILE A 68 -13.16 -3.80 4.82
C ILE A 68 -14.03 -2.62 5.25
N LYS A 69 -14.42 -2.57 6.53
CA LYS A 69 -15.26 -1.50 7.05
C LYS A 69 -14.61 -0.12 6.98
N ILE A 70 -13.29 -0.03 7.16
CA ILE A 70 -12.56 1.23 7.02
C ILE A 70 -12.72 1.73 5.58
N ILE A 71 -12.48 0.86 4.60
CA ILE A 71 -12.65 1.16 3.17
C ILE A 71 -14.09 1.56 2.85
N GLU A 72 -15.08 0.76 3.27
CA GLU A 72 -16.51 1.02 3.00
C GLU A 72 -17.01 2.34 3.62
N MET A 73 -16.40 2.79 4.71
CA MET A 73 -16.77 4.04 5.39
C MET A 73 -16.00 5.25 4.89
N ASP A 74 -15.03 5.05 4.01
CA ASP A 74 -14.11 6.08 3.55
C ASP A 74 -14.55 6.61 2.18
N GLU A 75 -14.75 7.92 2.10
CA GLU A 75 -15.26 8.57 0.90
C GLU A 75 -14.25 8.58 -0.25
N ASP A 76 -12.98 8.26 0.01
CA ASP A 76 -11.94 8.18 -1.02
C ASP A 76 -12.04 6.90 -1.85
N TYR A 77 -12.79 5.90 -1.38
CA TYR A 77 -12.97 4.62 -2.05
C TYR A 77 -14.29 4.54 -2.81
N ASP A 78 -14.34 3.67 -3.82
CA ASP A 78 -15.53 3.35 -4.60
C ASP A 78 -16.33 2.19 -3.99
N GLU A 79 -17.45 1.84 -4.63
CA GLU A 79 -18.34 0.76 -4.18
C GLU A 79 -17.71 -0.64 -4.27
N GLU A 80 -16.60 -0.79 -4.99
CA GLU A 80 -15.82 -2.03 -5.07
C GLU A 80 -14.70 -2.07 -4.01
N GLY A 81 -14.49 -0.98 -3.28
CA GLY A 81 -13.43 -0.87 -2.27
C GLY A 81 -12.08 -0.49 -2.85
N ASN A 82 -12.06 0.09 -4.05
CA ASN A 82 -10.85 0.60 -4.69
C ASN A 82 -10.73 2.11 -4.49
N LEU A 83 -9.50 2.60 -4.27
CA LEU A 83 -9.21 4.02 -4.14
C LEU A 83 -9.57 4.70 -5.45
N LYS A 84 -10.40 5.74 -5.37
CA LYS A 84 -10.83 6.50 -6.55
C LYS A 84 -9.61 7.05 -7.27
N GLN A 85 -9.58 6.90 -8.59
CA GLN A 85 -8.45 7.35 -9.42
C GLN A 85 -8.07 8.80 -9.13
N GLY A 86 -9.04 9.73 -9.04
CA GLY A 86 -8.73 11.13 -8.77
C GLY A 86 -8.12 11.40 -7.39
N VAL A 87 -8.40 10.54 -6.40
CA VAL A 87 -7.75 10.62 -5.07
C VAL A 87 -6.37 9.98 -5.11
N LYS A 88 -6.23 8.85 -5.82
CA LYS A 88 -4.94 8.21 -6.08
C LYS A 88 -3.96 9.21 -6.71
N ASP A 89 -4.36 9.84 -7.82
CA ASP A 89 -3.54 10.84 -8.53
C ASP A 89 -3.13 12.00 -7.62
N GLU A 90 -4.05 12.48 -6.76
CA GLU A 90 -3.77 13.57 -5.81
C GLU A 90 -2.72 13.15 -4.77
N TYR A 91 -2.84 11.94 -4.23
CA TYR A 91 -1.87 11.42 -3.26
C TYR A 91 -0.52 11.12 -3.90
N GLU A 92 -0.50 10.60 -5.14
CA GLU A 92 0.73 10.39 -5.91
C GLU A 92 1.49 11.71 -6.10
N ASP A 93 0.82 12.78 -6.53
CA ASP A 93 1.46 14.09 -6.71
C ASP A 93 1.93 14.66 -5.37
N LYS A 94 1.09 14.56 -4.32
CA LYS A 94 1.40 15.06 -2.97
C LYS A 94 2.61 14.36 -2.34
N TYR A 95 2.80 13.08 -2.64
CA TYR A 95 3.83 12.24 -2.05
C TYR A 95 4.91 11.79 -3.03
N ALA A 96 4.96 12.39 -4.23
CA ALA A 96 5.93 12.07 -5.27
C ALA A 96 7.40 12.25 -4.80
N ASP A 97 7.64 13.14 -3.85
CA ASP A 97 8.98 13.37 -3.27
C ASP A 97 9.41 12.30 -2.24
N LEU A 98 8.52 11.39 -1.85
CA LEU A 98 8.81 10.33 -0.87
C LEU A 98 9.29 9.06 -1.58
N ASP A 99 10.61 8.90 -1.59
CA ASP A 99 11.32 7.77 -2.24
C ASP A 99 10.74 6.39 -1.85
N TYR A 100 10.38 6.18 -0.58
CA TYR A 100 9.83 4.90 -0.10
C TYR A 100 8.42 4.57 -0.60
N LEU A 101 7.67 5.55 -1.12
CA LEU A 101 6.36 5.30 -1.72
C LEU A 101 6.49 4.93 -3.19
N SER A 102 7.50 5.46 -3.88
CA SER A 102 7.76 5.10 -5.28
C SER A 102 7.95 3.58 -5.43
N ASP A 103 8.73 2.94 -4.55
CA ASP A 103 8.91 1.48 -4.56
C ASP A 103 7.60 0.69 -4.39
N ASN A 104 6.60 1.26 -3.71
CA ASN A 104 5.31 0.60 -3.46
C ASN A 104 4.29 0.86 -4.58
N ILE A 105 4.42 1.98 -5.30
CA ILE A 105 3.48 2.41 -6.36
C ILE A 105 3.91 1.86 -7.74
N SER A 106 5.21 1.63 -7.97
CA SER A 106 5.75 1.24 -9.27
C SER A 106 5.48 -0.20 -9.72
N ASP A 107 4.81 -1.05 -8.93
CA ASP A 107 4.62 -2.47 -9.29
C ASP A 107 3.47 -2.73 -10.30
N GLU A 108 2.69 -1.71 -10.69
CA GLU A 108 1.54 -1.90 -11.59
C GLU A 108 1.64 -1.29 -13.00
N GLU A 109 2.67 -0.49 -13.33
CA GLU A 109 2.75 0.21 -14.63
C GLU A 109 4.05 -0.02 -15.43
N ASP A 110 4.68 -1.20 -15.36
CA ASP A 110 5.73 -1.55 -16.33
C ASP A 110 5.64 -3.04 -16.76
N GLU A 111 4.59 -3.38 -17.52
CA GLU A 111 4.84 -4.29 -18.65
C GLU A 111 5.36 -3.42 -19.79
N PRO A 112 6.68 -3.40 -20.08
CA PRO A 112 7.17 -2.74 -21.27
C PRO A 112 6.59 -3.52 -22.45
N ALA A 113 5.70 -2.86 -23.20
CA ALA A 113 5.23 -3.35 -24.48
C ALA A 113 6.46 -3.75 -25.32
N ASP A 114 6.59 -5.06 -25.58
CA ASP A 114 7.62 -5.65 -26.44
C ASP A 114 7.40 -5.16 -27.89
N ASP A 115 7.82 -3.92 -28.14
CA ASP A 115 7.80 -3.29 -29.44
C ASP A 115 9.15 -3.59 -30.11
N ARG A 116 9.23 -4.76 -30.79
CA ARG A 116 9.87 -4.97 -32.11
C ARG A 116 10.24 -6.45 -32.35
N TYR A 117 9.37 -7.15 -33.07
CA TYR A 117 9.84 -8.13 -34.06
C TYR A 117 9.24 -7.77 -35.41
N ASN A 118 9.98 -6.98 -36.20
CA ASN A 118 9.69 -6.77 -37.61
C ASN A 118 10.51 -7.78 -38.42
N PRO A 119 9.91 -8.86 -38.94
CA PRO A 119 10.65 -9.92 -39.66
C PRO A 119 10.99 -9.56 -41.11
N ASP A 120 10.89 -8.29 -41.51
CA ASP A 120 11.06 -7.83 -42.90
C ASP A 120 12.49 -7.37 -43.24
N ASP A 121 13.51 -7.80 -42.48
CA ASP A 121 14.93 -7.54 -42.79
C ASP A 121 15.67 -8.85 -43.11
N TYR A 122 15.26 -9.45 -44.23
CA TYR A 122 16.08 -10.43 -44.97
C TYR A 122 15.97 -10.12 -46.46
N GLU A 123 16.58 -9.02 -46.89
CA GLU A 123 17.08 -8.88 -48.27
C GLU A 123 18.52 -9.41 -48.31
N GLU A 124 18.73 -10.59 -48.91
CA GLU A 124 19.65 -10.84 -50.05
C GLU A 124 19.64 -12.33 -50.47
#